data_AF-H9UDB0-F1
#
_entry.id   AF-H9UDB0-F1
#
_cell.length_a   1.000
_cell.length_b   1.000
_cell.length_c   1.000
_cell.angle_alpha   90.00
_cell.angle_beta   90.00
_cell.angle_gamma   90.00
#
_symmetry.space_group_name_H-M   'P 1'
#
loop_
_entity.id
_entity.type
_entity.pdbx_description
1 polymer ?
#
loop_
_entity_poly.entity_id
_entity_poly.type
_entity_poly.pdbx_seq_one_letter_code
_entity_poly.pdbx_strand_id
1 'polypeptide(L)'
;MRNIIFISDLHIGDGSSKDDFSHDMLFSSFINEWNDLENPELVIVGDGFEILESEMVRHAGLRPFWEIVHSLDGELIKLIEHVHPKVFEALSKFKGKIKYVIGNHDYYILKNKNLQENLKERIENLEIVPYYYDEQTHILAVHGNQFDAINRFLEVDGEIIPPLGDFISRYMMINFDDVLKEYLPDEVVSDYDNVRPILDVFQWLEQISKIYNTGVDLLKLWIDNFITMMREEEAKYWMKKSYPFLSKLSILFLNKIGGIKLGELLVRAVMKTRNLKKTDYLKKAAIKIFINPEWFFNNMNGYVDKADTTGIQDFNDIQGIVMGHNHKPGFELIKIKNDVKFYVNCGSWKPVVERKSGNIFQRYYEVFYAIARVDNSGEIEIITGSVNNLRKKEVIG
;
A
#
# COMPACT_ATOMS: atom_id res chain seq x y z
N MET A 1 -5.34 -10.12 30.58
CA MET A 1 -5.62 -9.08 29.56
C MET A 1 -4.87 -9.43 28.28
N ARG A 2 -5.41 -9.09 27.10
CA ARG A 2 -4.72 -9.30 25.79
C ARG A 2 -4.64 -7.97 25.04
N ASN A 3 -3.51 -7.72 24.38
CA ASN A 3 -3.26 -6.49 23.64
C ASN A 3 -2.92 -6.83 22.18
N ILE A 4 -3.76 -6.42 21.23
CA ILE A 4 -3.51 -6.61 19.79
C ILE A 4 -3.15 -5.25 19.20
N ILE A 5 -1.91 -5.10 18.75
CA ILE A 5 -1.38 -3.89 18.14
C ILE A 5 -1.50 -3.97 16.62
N PHE A 6 -2.00 -2.92 15.99
CA PHE A 6 -2.14 -2.81 14.54
C PHE A 6 -1.33 -1.64 13.99
N ILE A 7 -0.47 -1.94 13.02
CA ILE A 7 0.33 -0.99 12.24
C ILE A 7 0.25 -1.35 10.76
N SER A 8 0.53 -0.42 9.85
CA SER A 8 0.43 -0.67 8.40
C SER A 8 1.34 0.25 7.61
N ASP A 9 1.60 -0.11 6.35
CA ASP A 9 2.27 0.70 5.34
C ASP A 9 3.59 1.27 5.90
N LEU A 10 4.44 0.36 6.39
CA LEU A 10 5.77 0.66 6.91
C LEU A 10 6.76 0.92 5.77
N HIS A 11 6.68 0.12 4.70
CA HIS A 11 7.56 0.15 3.53
C HIS A 11 9.04 0.15 3.89
N ILE A 12 9.45 -0.77 4.78
CA ILE A 12 10.86 -0.94 5.16
C ILE A 12 11.62 -1.50 3.95
N GLY A 13 12.52 -0.70 3.38
CA GLY A 13 13.16 -0.98 2.10
C GLY A 13 14.61 -1.45 2.19
N ASP A 14 15.27 -1.42 1.04
CA ASP A 14 16.62 -1.94 0.81
C ASP A 14 17.70 -0.85 0.80
N GLY A 15 17.38 0.34 1.34
CA GLY A 15 18.27 1.51 1.36
C GLY A 15 18.42 2.23 0.02
N SER A 16 17.65 1.83 -1.00
CA SER A 16 17.61 2.53 -2.30
C SER A 16 16.89 3.88 -2.21
N SER A 17 16.80 4.61 -3.33
CA SER A 17 16.05 5.88 -3.37
C SER A 17 14.54 5.71 -3.17
N LYS A 18 14.03 4.48 -3.15
CA LYS A 18 12.62 4.14 -2.90
C LYS A 18 12.34 3.72 -1.46
N ASP A 19 13.40 3.58 -0.67
CA ASP A 19 13.29 3.31 0.75
C ASP A 19 13.04 4.62 1.52
N ASP A 20 11.77 4.95 1.70
CA ASP A 20 11.37 6.13 2.48
C ASP A 20 11.31 5.85 3.99
N PHE A 21 11.55 4.61 4.42
CA PHE A 21 11.52 4.26 5.84
C PHE A 21 12.83 4.71 6.52
N SER A 22 12.73 5.69 7.40
CA SER A 22 13.90 6.28 8.08
C SER A 22 13.77 6.31 9.61
N HIS A 23 12.93 5.43 10.16
CA HIS A 23 12.45 5.51 11.54
C HIS A 23 12.78 4.29 12.40
N ASP A 24 13.87 3.60 12.10
CA ASP A 24 14.41 2.46 12.87
C ASP A 24 14.35 2.65 14.40
N MET A 25 14.79 3.82 14.88
CA MET A 25 14.81 4.11 16.31
C MET A 25 13.40 4.25 16.90
N LEU A 26 12.49 4.92 16.19
CA LEU A 26 11.12 5.10 16.65
C LEU A 26 10.38 3.76 16.65
N PHE A 27 10.51 3.01 15.56
CA PHE A 27 9.93 1.68 15.43
C PHE A 27 10.45 0.73 16.51
N SER A 28 11.77 0.60 16.66
CA SER A 28 12.34 -0.27 17.70
C SER A 28 11.92 0.15 19.11
N SER A 29 11.80 1.45 19.39
CA SER A 29 11.30 1.93 20.68
C SER A 29 9.84 1.52 20.92
N PHE A 30 8.97 1.70 19.91
CA PHE A 30 7.58 1.25 20.01
C PHE A 30 7.43 -0.25 20.20
N ILE A 31 8.15 -1.06 19.41
CA ILE A 31 8.11 -2.51 19.57
C ILE A 31 8.59 -2.90 20.97
N ASN A 32 9.65 -2.30 21.50
CA ASN A 32 10.14 -2.57 22.86
C ASN A 32 9.10 -2.19 23.92
N GLU A 33 8.46 -1.03 23.81
CA GLU A 33 7.39 -0.59 24.73
C GLU A 33 6.17 -1.53 24.66
N TRP A 34 5.76 -1.95 23.47
CA TRP A 34 4.64 -2.89 23.30
C TRP A 34 4.98 -4.30 23.77
N ASN A 35 6.25 -4.68 23.76
CA ASN A 35 6.73 -5.96 24.26
C ASN A 35 6.64 -6.11 25.80
N ASP A 36 6.40 -5.00 26.51
CA ASP A 36 6.16 -4.98 27.95
C ASP A 36 4.66 -5.04 28.31
N LEU A 37 3.77 -5.00 27.31
CA LEU A 37 2.33 -5.21 27.51
C LEU A 37 2.03 -6.68 27.86
N GLU A 38 0.92 -6.92 28.57
CA GLU A 38 0.46 -8.27 28.88
C GLU A 38 -0.07 -8.96 27.61
N ASN A 39 0.45 -10.15 27.30
CA ASN A 39 0.08 -10.97 26.13
C ASN A 39 -0.03 -10.15 24.82
N PRO A 40 1.09 -9.55 24.35
CA PRO A 40 1.06 -8.69 23.18
C PRO A 40 0.96 -9.53 21.90
N GLU A 41 0.26 -9.01 20.91
CA GLU A 41 0.21 -9.55 19.56
C GLU A 41 0.34 -8.38 18.59
N LEU A 42 1.22 -8.50 17.60
CA LEU A 42 1.44 -7.49 16.58
C LEU A 42 0.82 -7.94 15.27
N VAL A 43 0.00 -7.09 14.67
CA VAL A 43 -0.59 -7.29 13.35
C VAL A 43 -0.08 -6.18 12.43
N ILE A 44 0.77 -6.54 11.48
CA ILE A 44 1.22 -5.65 10.40
C ILE A 44 0.22 -5.81 9.26
N VAL A 45 -0.58 -4.78 8.98
CA VAL A 45 -1.77 -4.82 8.12
C VAL A 45 -1.42 -4.51 6.67
N GLY A 46 -0.33 -5.07 6.13
CA GLY A 46 0.12 -4.84 4.76
C GLY A 46 1.25 -3.83 4.63
N ASP A 47 1.89 -3.88 3.45
CA ASP A 47 2.99 -3.02 3.03
C ASP A 47 4.07 -2.85 4.11
N GLY A 48 4.44 -3.99 4.72
CA GLY A 48 5.44 -4.03 5.79
C GLY A 48 6.86 -3.84 5.27
N PHE A 49 7.23 -4.61 4.25
CA PHE A 49 8.51 -4.52 3.56
C PHE A 49 8.32 -4.05 2.12
N GLU A 50 9.18 -3.14 1.65
CA GLU A 50 9.14 -2.61 0.29
C GLU A 50 9.85 -3.57 -0.68
N ILE A 51 9.10 -4.53 -1.23
CA ILE A 51 9.64 -5.50 -2.19
C ILE A 51 9.47 -4.99 -3.62
N LEU A 52 8.29 -4.45 -3.94
CA LEU A 52 7.91 -3.99 -5.27
C LEU A 52 8.88 -2.93 -5.82
N GLU A 53 9.24 -1.95 -5.00
CA GLU A 53 10.10 -0.84 -5.42
C GLU A 53 11.58 -1.03 -5.05
N SER A 54 11.98 -2.26 -4.71
CA SER A 54 13.38 -2.60 -4.45
C SER A 54 14.26 -2.53 -5.70
N GLU A 55 15.57 -2.34 -5.50
CA GLU A 55 16.54 -2.38 -6.60
C GLU A 55 16.60 -3.75 -7.26
N MET A 56 16.35 -4.84 -6.54
CA MET A 56 16.29 -6.17 -7.15
C MET A 56 15.13 -6.31 -8.14
N VAL A 57 13.94 -5.79 -7.80
CA VAL A 57 12.79 -5.76 -8.72
C VAL A 57 13.03 -4.77 -9.87
N ARG A 58 13.69 -3.63 -9.60
CA ARG A 58 14.10 -2.69 -10.65
C ARG A 58 15.02 -3.35 -11.68
N HIS A 59 16.04 -4.08 -11.24
CA HIS A 59 16.96 -4.82 -12.12
C HIS A 59 16.26 -5.97 -12.87
N ALA A 60 15.20 -6.55 -12.29
CA ALA A 60 14.37 -7.53 -12.98
C ALA A 60 13.60 -6.93 -14.17
N GLY A 61 13.45 -5.61 -14.24
CA GLY A 61 12.91 -4.89 -15.38
C GLY A 61 11.40 -5.06 -15.56
N LEU A 62 10.95 -4.91 -16.81
CA LEU A 62 9.54 -5.05 -17.22
C LEU A 62 9.19 -6.50 -17.60
N ARG A 63 9.83 -7.49 -16.97
CA ARG A 63 9.46 -8.90 -17.15
C ARG A 63 8.03 -9.14 -16.60
N PRO A 64 7.32 -10.16 -17.10
CA PRO A 64 6.00 -10.52 -16.57
C PRO A 64 6.06 -10.78 -15.06
N PHE A 65 5.04 -10.32 -14.33
CA PHE A 65 4.94 -10.45 -12.87
C PHE A 65 5.36 -11.83 -12.32
N TRP A 66 4.81 -12.90 -12.88
CA TRP A 66 5.10 -14.26 -12.41
C TRP A 66 6.57 -14.67 -12.64
N GLU A 67 7.23 -14.18 -13.69
CA GLU A 67 8.66 -14.44 -13.88
C GLU A 67 9.50 -13.72 -12.83
N ILE A 68 9.13 -12.50 -12.46
CA ILE A 68 9.80 -11.75 -11.40
C ILE A 68 9.66 -12.48 -10.07
N VAL A 69 8.43 -12.86 -9.70
CA VAL A 69 8.14 -13.64 -8.48
C VAL A 69 9.07 -14.84 -8.35
N HIS A 70 9.24 -15.64 -9.40
CA HIS A 70 10.10 -16.83 -9.35
C HIS A 70 11.60 -16.53 -9.41
N SER A 71 11.99 -15.33 -9.86
CA SER A 71 13.40 -14.92 -9.96
C SER A 71 13.95 -14.29 -8.68
N LEU A 72 13.08 -13.81 -7.79
CA LEU A 72 13.50 -13.27 -6.51
C LEU A 72 13.98 -14.41 -5.58
N ASP A 73 15.08 -14.18 -4.89
CA ASP A 73 15.60 -15.08 -3.87
C ASP A 73 15.61 -14.39 -2.49
N GLY A 74 16.16 -15.08 -1.50
CA GLY A 74 16.23 -14.57 -0.13
C GLY A 74 17.14 -13.36 0.08
N GLU A 75 18.01 -13.01 -0.88
CA GLU A 75 19.02 -11.94 -0.70
C GLU A 75 18.37 -10.58 -0.46
N LEU A 76 17.19 -10.32 -1.05
CA LEU A 76 16.47 -9.07 -0.82
C LEU A 76 16.15 -8.86 0.67
N ILE A 77 15.68 -9.90 1.37
CA ILE A 77 15.38 -9.81 2.80
C ILE A 77 16.65 -9.56 3.61
N LYS A 78 17.79 -10.14 3.20
CA LYS A 78 19.09 -9.89 3.84
C LYS A 78 19.55 -8.44 3.66
N LEU A 79 19.31 -7.87 2.48
CA LEU A 79 19.65 -6.48 2.20
C LEU A 79 18.82 -5.52 3.05
N ILE A 80 17.50 -5.74 3.12
CA ILE A 80 16.59 -4.97 3.99
C ILE A 80 17.04 -5.07 5.46
N GLU A 81 17.37 -6.29 5.94
CA GLU A 81 17.90 -6.49 7.30
C GLU A 81 19.22 -5.73 7.54
N HIS A 82 20.11 -5.74 6.55
CA HIS A 82 21.39 -5.05 6.65
C HIS A 82 21.21 -3.52 6.78
N VAL A 83 20.23 -2.96 6.08
CA VAL A 83 19.90 -1.52 6.13
C VAL A 83 19.16 -1.17 7.43
N HIS A 84 18.24 -2.03 7.87
CA HIS A 84 17.39 -1.81 9.05
C HIS A 84 17.60 -2.82 10.18
N PRO A 85 18.82 -3.00 10.71
CA PRO A 85 19.11 -4.05 11.67
C PRO A 85 18.32 -3.90 12.97
N LYS A 86 17.97 -2.66 13.36
CA LYS A 86 17.20 -2.39 14.59
C LYS A 86 15.73 -2.81 14.47
N VAL A 87 15.17 -2.75 13.26
CA VAL A 87 13.81 -3.21 12.99
C VAL A 87 13.75 -4.73 13.17
N PHE A 88 14.66 -5.46 12.53
CA PHE A 88 14.74 -6.92 12.64
C PHE A 88 15.10 -7.38 14.06
N GLU A 89 16.01 -6.67 14.74
CA GLU A 89 16.32 -6.93 16.15
C GLU A 89 15.10 -6.75 17.05
N ALA A 90 14.30 -5.71 16.84
CA ALA A 90 13.11 -5.46 17.65
C ALA A 90 12.02 -6.52 17.38
N LEU A 91 11.77 -6.85 16.11
CA LEU A 91 10.78 -7.87 15.72
C LEU A 91 11.17 -9.26 16.23
N SER A 92 12.44 -9.67 16.09
CA SER A 92 12.93 -10.96 16.56
C SER A 92 12.85 -11.13 18.09
N LYS A 93 12.92 -10.04 18.85
CA LYS A 93 12.80 -10.03 20.32
C LYS A 93 11.38 -9.83 20.84
N PHE A 94 10.41 -9.62 19.94
CA PHE A 94 9.01 -9.48 20.33
C PHE A 94 8.52 -10.83 20.89
N LYS A 95 8.03 -10.84 22.13
CA LYS A 95 7.63 -12.07 22.85
C LYS A 95 6.27 -12.61 22.38
N GLY A 96 5.48 -11.75 21.76
CA GLY A 96 4.14 -12.04 21.25
C GLY A 96 4.13 -12.82 19.94
N LYS A 97 2.95 -12.99 19.35
CA LYS A 97 2.84 -13.43 17.94
C LYS A 97 2.91 -12.22 17.02
N ILE A 98 3.49 -12.39 15.83
CA ILE A 98 3.46 -11.37 14.78
C ILE A 98 2.67 -11.93 13.60
N LYS A 99 1.55 -11.31 13.28
CA LYS A 99 0.74 -11.60 12.09
C LYS A 99 1.08 -10.57 11.03
N TYR A 100 1.58 -11.01 9.90
CA TYR A 100 1.91 -10.15 8.78
C TYR A 100 0.92 -10.38 7.65
N VAL A 101 -0.06 -9.48 7.57
CA VAL A 101 -1.01 -9.42 6.47
C VAL A 101 -0.29 -8.83 5.25
N ILE A 102 -0.46 -9.45 4.09
CA ILE A 102 0.15 -8.99 2.84
C ILE A 102 -0.67 -7.83 2.22
N GLY A 103 0.02 -6.75 1.88
CA GLY A 103 -0.44 -5.63 1.07
C GLY A 103 0.06 -5.71 -0.38
N ASN A 104 0.09 -4.59 -1.11
CA ASN A 104 0.47 -4.58 -2.53
C ASN A 104 1.94 -4.37 -2.84
N HIS A 105 2.73 -3.86 -1.92
CA HIS A 105 4.17 -3.72 -2.07
C HIS A 105 4.93 -5.00 -1.69
N ASP A 106 4.25 -5.97 -1.08
CA ASP A 106 4.82 -7.22 -0.57
C ASP A 106 4.16 -8.49 -1.14
N TYR A 107 3.35 -8.41 -2.22
CA TYR A 107 2.76 -9.59 -2.87
C TYR A 107 3.77 -10.67 -3.29
N TYR A 108 4.98 -10.25 -3.63
CA TYR A 108 6.07 -11.15 -3.96
C TYR A 108 6.36 -12.12 -2.80
N ILE A 109 6.27 -11.66 -1.55
CA ILE A 109 6.42 -12.50 -0.36
C ILE A 109 5.31 -13.56 -0.33
N LEU A 110 4.06 -13.20 -0.58
CA LEU A 110 2.95 -14.18 -0.58
C LEU A 110 3.15 -15.30 -1.60
N LYS A 111 3.79 -15.00 -2.74
CA LYS A 111 3.94 -15.93 -3.87
C LYS A 111 5.33 -16.57 -4.00
N ASN A 112 6.28 -16.20 -3.15
CA ASN A 112 7.64 -16.72 -3.17
C ASN A 112 8.03 -17.34 -1.82
N LYS A 113 8.22 -18.66 -1.80
CA LYS A 113 8.59 -19.40 -0.57
C LYS A 113 9.96 -19.00 -0.02
N ASN A 114 10.94 -18.69 -0.88
CA ASN A 114 12.28 -18.30 -0.43
C ASN A 114 12.23 -16.99 0.36
N LEU A 115 11.43 -16.02 -0.09
CA LEU A 115 11.20 -14.76 0.65
C LEU A 115 10.52 -15.02 2.00
N GLN A 116 9.50 -15.88 2.04
CA GLN A 116 8.82 -16.25 3.28
C GLN A 116 9.76 -16.94 4.28
N GLU A 117 10.54 -17.90 3.81
CA GLU A 117 11.51 -18.64 4.63
C GLU A 117 12.57 -17.70 5.19
N ASN A 118 13.13 -16.81 4.36
CA ASN A 118 14.14 -15.85 4.83
C ASN A 118 13.60 -14.85 5.87
N LEU A 119 12.33 -14.44 5.76
CA LEU A 119 11.69 -13.61 6.79
C LEU A 119 11.46 -14.40 8.09
N LYS A 120 10.94 -15.62 7.99
CA LYS A 120 10.67 -16.48 9.16
C LYS A 120 11.94 -16.93 9.89
N GLU A 121 13.05 -17.12 9.18
CA GLU A 121 14.35 -17.40 9.77
C GLU A 121 14.86 -16.24 10.64
N ARG A 122 14.50 -15.00 10.31
CA ARG A 122 14.89 -13.79 11.06
C ARG A 122 13.90 -13.42 12.15
N ILE A 123 12.63 -13.79 11.96
CA ILE A 123 11.51 -13.44 12.83
C ILE A 123 10.69 -14.72 13.07
N GLU A 124 11.12 -15.53 14.05
CA GLU A 124 10.61 -16.89 14.26
C GLU A 124 9.10 -16.94 14.56
N ASN A 125 8.58 -15.94 15.27
CA ASN A 125 7.18 -15.79 15.65
C ASN A 125 6.30 -15.09 14.58
N LEU A 126 6.81 -14.91 13.36
CA LEU A 126 6.11 -14.32 12.23
C LEU A 126 5.25 -15.34 11.49
N GLU A 127 3.98 -15.01 11.34
CA GLU A 127 3.05 -15.73 10.48
C GLU A 127 2.58 -14.81 9.35
N ILE A 128 2.93 -15.17 8.12
CA ILE A 128 2.53 -14.45 6.90
C ILE A 128 1.16 -14.96 6.49
N VAL A 129 0.18 -14.06 6.39
CA VAL A 129 -1.23 -14.38 6.17
C VAL A 129 -1.85 -13.46 5.11
N PRO A 130 -2.87 -13.93 4.36
CA PRO A 130 -3.59 -13.09 3.42
C PRO A 130 -4.52 -12.06 4.11
N TYR A 131 -4.93 -12.37 5.34
CA TYR A 131 -5.73 -11.53 6.23
C TYR A 131 -5.59 -12.05 7.66
N TYR A 132 -5.94 -11.22 8.63
CA TYR A 132 -6.04 -11.60 10.04
C TYR A 132 -7.50 -11.56 10.47
N TYR A 133 -7.95 -12.62 11.15
CA TYR A 133 -9.24 -12.63 11.84
C TYR A 133 -9.07 -13.21 13.23
N ASP A 134 -9.54 -12.48 14.23
CA ASP A 134 -9.54 -12.95 15.60
C ASP A 134 -10.93 -13.43 16.01
N GLU A 135 -11.09 -14.73 16.24
CA GLU A 135 -12.40 -15.32 16.58
C GLU A 135 -12.95 -14.85 17.92
N GLN A 136 -12.09 -14.38 18.84
CA GLN A 136 -12.53 -13.93 20.18
C GLN A 136 -13.13 -12.52 20.15
N THR A 137 -12.49 -11.60 19.42
CA THR A 137 -12.91 -10.20 19.29
C THR A 137 -13.73 -9.92 18.04
N HIS A 138 -13.76 -10.87 17.10
CA HIS A 138 -14.30 -10.72 15.75
C HIS A 138 -13.72 -9.50 15.01
N ILE A 139 -12.44 -9.21 15.22
CA ILE A 139 -11.71 -8.17 14.50
C ILE A 139 -11.11 -8.77 13.23
N LEU A 140 -11.43 -8.19 12.08
CA LEU A 140 -10.81 -8.49 10.79
C LEU A 140 -9.76 -7.43 10.46
N ALA A 141 -8.55 -7.84 10.11
CA ALA A 141 -7.56 -6.95 9.50
C ALA A 141 -7.18 -7.42 8.10
N VAL A 142 -7.22 -6.49 7.14
CA VAL A 142 -6.85 -6.70 5.73
C VAL A 142 -6.29 -5.40 5.19
N HIS A 143 -5.24 -5.42 4.38
CA HIS A 143 -4.60 -4.19 3.90
C HIS A 143 -5.56 -3.25 3.15
N GLY A 144 -6.40 -3.77 2.25
CA GLY A 144 -7.47 -3.00 1.60
C GLY A 144 -7.23 -2.72 0.12
N ASN A 145 -6.02 -2.97 -0.38
CA ASN A 145 -5.70 -3.04 -1.81
C ASN A 145 -6.60 -4.01 -2.59
N GLN A 146 -7.18 -5.01 -1.94
CA GLN A 146 -8.12 -5.98 -2.53
C GLN A 146 -9.40 -5.30 -3.06
N PHE A 147 -9.71 -4.11 -2.54
CA PHE A 147 -10.87 -3.30 -2.96
C PHE A 147 -10.50 -2.16 -3.91
N ASP A 148 -9.22 -2.04 -4.26
CA ASP A 148 -8.69 -1.08 -5.23
C ASP A 148 -8.69 -1.72 -6.63
N ALA A 149 -9.30 -1.03 -7.60
CA ALA A 149 -9.46 -1.56 -8.95
C ALA A 149 -8.12 -1.79 -9.68
N ILE A 150 -7.07 -1.05 -9.34
CA ILE A 150 -5.76 -1.08 -10.01
C ILE A 150 -4.78 -1.96 -9.22
N ASN A 151 -4.87 -1.94 -7.89
CA ASN A 151 -3.91 -2.61 -7.02
C ASN A 151 -4.31 -4.03 -6.60
N ARG A 152 -5.50 -4.53 -6.96
CA ARG A 152 -5.91 -5.92 -6.67
C ARG A 152 -5.56 -6.93 -7.78
N PHE A 153 -5.42 -8.19 -7.39
CA PHE A 153 -5.51 -9.31 -8.31
C PHE A 153 -6.95 -9.49 -8.82
N LEU A 154 -7.08 -9.93 -10.06
CA LEU A 154 -8.36 -10.30 -10.66
C LEU A 154 -8.34 -11.77 -11.04
N GLU A 155 -9.49 -12.42 -11.03
CA GLU A 155 -9.64 -13.75 -11.62
C GLU A 155 -10.57 -13.64 -12.83
N VAL A 156 -10.07 -14.09 -14.00
CA VAL A 156 -10.83 -14.09 -15.25
C VAL A 156 -10.65 -15.44 -15.91
N ASP A 157 -11.75 -16.17 -16.10
CA ASP A 157 -11.75 -17.52 -16.70
C ASP A 157 -10.79 -18.51 -16.00
N GLY A 158 -10.68 -18.41 -14.67
CA GLY A 158 -9.80 -19.24 -13.83
C GLY A 158 -8.33 -18.80 -13.80
N GLU A 159 -7.97 -17.74 -14.52
CA GLU A 159 -6.63 -17.17 -14.53
C GLU A 159 -6.52 -16.01 -13.53
N ILE A 160 -5.49 -16.03 -12.69
CA ILE A 160 -5.15 -14.90 -11.80
C ILE A 160 -4.33 -13.86 -12.56
N ILE A 161 -4.95 -12.71 -12.80
CA ILE A 161 -4.35 -11.55 -13.45
C ILE A 161 -3.67 -10.67 -12.37
N PRO A 162 -2.37 -10.40 -12.49
CA PRO A 162 -1.64 -9.50 -11.59
C PRO A 162 -2.21 -8.07 -11.59
N PRO A 163 -1.99 -7.29 -10.52
CA PRO A 163 -2.39 -5.89 -10.44
C PRO A 163 -1.69 -5.04 -11.50
N LEU A 164 -2.41 -4.08 -12.09
CA LEU A 164 -1.77 -3.10 -12.98
C LEU A 164 -0.88 -2.15 -12.19
N GLY A 165 -1.20 -1.89 -10.92
CA GLY A 165 -0.39 -1.03 -10.04
C GLY A 165 1.06 -1.46 -9.93
N ASP A 166 1.33 -2.77 -9.83
CA ASP A 166 2.68 -3.35 -9.86
C ASP A 166 3.45 -2.94 -11.12
N PHE A 167 2.83 -3.15 -12.29
CA PHE A 167 3.45 -2.81 -13.57
C PHE A 167 3.67 -1.31 -13.72
N ILE A 168 2.73 -0.49 -13.22
CA ILE A 168 2.87 0.98 -13.20
C ILE A 168 4.09 1.37 -12.37
N SER A 169 4.20 0.91 -11.12
CA SER A 169 5.32 1.23 -10.24
C SER A 169 6.66 0.84 -10.86
N ARG A 170 6.79 -0.39 -11.38
CA ARG A 170 8.00 -0.83 -12.08
C ARG A 170 8.34 0.01 -13.30
N TYR A 171 7.34 0.36 -14.12
CA TYR A 171 7.55 1.19 -15.30
C TYR A 171 8.05 2.58 -14.94
N MET A 172 7.41 3.23 -13.97
CA MET A 172 7.78 4.57 -13.54
C MET A 172 9.18 4.58 -12.91
N MET A 173 9.49 3.59 -12.08
CA MET A 173 10.81 3.42 -11.49
C MET A 173 11.93 3.30 -12.53
N ILE A 174 11.67 2.62 -13.65
CA ILE A 174 12.68 2.40 -14.70
C ILE A 174 12.76 3.57 -15.69
N ASN A 175 11.63 4.20 -16.03
CA ASN A 175 11.56 5.12 -17.18
C ASN A 175 11.34 6.59 -16.81
N PHE A 176 10.99 6.88 -15.55
CA PHE A 176 10.64 8.23 -15.13
C PHE A 176 11.48 8.74 -13.97
N ASP A 177 11.77 7.92 -12.97
CA ASP A 177 12.46 8.40 -11.78
C ASP A 177 13.90 8.85 -12.07
N ASP A 178 14.61 8.12 -12.92
CA ASP A 178 15.94 8.53 -13.39
C ASP A 178 15.89 9.85 -14.19
N VAL A 179 14.81 10.04 -14.96
CA VAL A 179 14.59 11.30 -15.70
C VAL A 179 14.35 12.45 -14.72
N LEU A 180 13.59 12.24 -13.64
CA LEU A 180 13.38 13.27 -12.62
C LEU A 180 14.69 13.66 -11.93
N LYS A 181 15.57 12.69 -11.64
CA LYS A 181 16.89 12.93 -11.01
C LYS A 181 17.82 13.81 -11.86
N GLU A 182 17.61 13.90 -13.17
CA GLU A 182 18.35 14.84 -14.02
C GLU A 182 17.96 16.31 -13.77
N TYR A 183 16.75 16.56 -13.26
CA TYR A 183 16.19 17.90 -13.11
C TYR A 183 15.95 18.31 -11.65
N LEU A 184 15.85 17.35 -10.73
CA LEU A 184 15.44 17.56 -9.36
C LEU A 184 16.41 16.89 -8.38
N PRO A 185 16.60 17.46 -7.18
CA PRO A 185 17.31 16.78 -6.10
C PRO A 185 16.62 15.47 -5.68
N ASP A 186 17.39 14.48 -5.25
CA ASP A 186 16.87 13.16 -4.81
C ASP A 186 15.75 13.29 -3.74
N GLU A 187 15.89 14.23 -2.81
CA GLU A 187 14.87 14.48 -1.77
C GLU A 187 13.52 14.90 -2.36
N VAL A 188 13.51 15.63 -3.47
CA VAL A 188 12.28 16.04 -4.18
C VAL A 188 11.75 14.91 -5.04
N VAL A 189 12.62 14.09 -5.62
CA VAL A 189 12.20 12.90 -6.37
C VAL A 189 11.47 11.92 -5.44
N SER A 190 11.95 11.73 -4.20
CA SER A 190 11.26 10.88 -3.21
C SER A 190 9.86 11.40 -2.82
N ASP A 191 9.62 12.71 -2.90
CA ASP A 191 8.33 13.31 -2.56
C ASP A 191 7.24 12.95 -3.59
N TYR A 192 7.61 12.69 -4.85
CA TYR A 192 6.70 12.37 -5.95
C TYR A 192 5.83 11.15 -5.63
N ASP A 193 6.42 10.07 -5.12
CA ASP A 193 5.70 8.83 -4.77
C ASP A 193 4.85 8.97 -3.51
N ASN A 194 5.13 10.00 -2.71
CA ASN A 194 4.48 10.28 -1.44
C ASN A 194 3.38 11.35 -1.56
N VAL A 195 3.09 11.86 -2.76
CA VAL A 195 1.98 12.80 -2.97
C VAL A 195 0.64 12.09 -2.73
N ARG A 196 -0.15 12.65 -1.81
CA ARG A 196 -1.48 12.14 -1.45
C ARG A 196 -2.53 13.27 -1.47
N PRO A 197 -3.76 12.97 -1.98
CA PRO A 197 -4.12 11.83 -2.82
C PRO A 197 -3.27 11.74 -4.09
N ILE A 198 -3.03 10.53 -4.61
CA ILE A 198 -2.13 10.28 -5.76
C ILE A 198 -2.39 11.20 -6.97
N LEU A 199 -3.65 11.56 -7.23
CA LEU A 199 -4.01 12.49 -8.32
C LEU A 199 -3.51 13.94 -8.12
N ASP A 200 -3.01 14.31 -6.94
CA ASP A 200 -2.36 15.61 -6.71
C ASP A 200 -0.94 15.67 -7.27
N VAL A 201 -0.38 14.53 -7.68
CA VAL A 201 0.95 14.45 -8.30
C VAL A 201 1.05 15.36 -9.52
N PHE A 202 -0.05 15.55 -10.26
CA PHE A 202 -0.09 16.44 -11.41
C PHE A 202 0.16 17.90 -11.02
N GLN A 203 -0.55 18.39 -10.01
CA GLN A 203 -0.34 19.75 -9.52
C GLN A 203 1.01 19.90 -8.82
N TRP A 204 1.49 18.85 -8.16
CA TRP A 204 2.82 18.83 -7.56
C TRP A 204 3.92 18.98 -8.62
N LEU A 205 3.87 18.21 -9.71
CA LEU A 205 4.80 18.32 -10.84
C LEU A 205 4.78 19.71 -11.48
N GLU A 206 3.60 20.32 -11.63
CA GLU A 206 3.47 21.70 -12.12
C GLU A 206 4.13 22.74 -11.20
N GLN A 207 4.06 22.56 -9.88
CA GLN A 207 4.71 23.49 -8.93
C GLN A 207 6.21 23.27 -8.88
N ILE A 208 6.64 22.03 -8.79
CA ILE A 208 8.06 21.69 -8.72
C ILE A 208 8.81 22.14 -9.96
N SER A 209 8.20 22.01 -11.15
CA SER A 209 8.78 22.55 -12.40
C SER A 209 9.06 24.05 -12.32
N LYS A 210 8.18 24.82 -11.64
CA LYS A 210 8.33 26.28 -11.46
C LYS A 210 9.37 26.62 -10.41
N ILE A 211 9.33 25.95 -9.26
CA ILE A 211 10.20 26.22 -8.11
C ILE A 211 11.66 25.92 -8.45
N TYR A 212 11.91 24.79 -9.09
CA TYR A 212 13.27 24.39 -9.48
C TYR A 212 13.69 24.94 -10.85
N ASN A 213 12.79 25.66 -11.55
CA ASN A 213 13.02 26.19 -12.89
C ASN A 213 13.70 25.18 -13.81
N THR A 214 13.13 23.97 -13.87
CA THR A 214 13.76 22.78 -14.46
C THR A 214 14.02 22.90 -15.96
N GLY A 215 13.48 23.94 -16.62
CA GLY A 215 13.57 24.14 -18.06
C GLY A 215 12.74 23.14 -18.89
N VAL A 216 12.04 22.21 -18.22
CA VAL A 216 11.22 21.16 -18.82
C VAL A 216 9.84 21.10 -18.16
N ASP A 217 8.85 20.66 -18.91
CA ASP A 217 7.49 20.43 -18.40
C ASP A 217 7.41 19.02 -17.80
N LEU A 218 7.62 18.89 -16.49
CA LEU A 218 7.64 17.59 -15.81
C LEU A 218 6.27 16.90 -15.87
N LEU A 219 5.16 17.65 -15.86
CA LEU A 219 3.83 17.08 -16.00
C LEU A 219 3.68 16.43 -17.39
N LYS A 220 4.14 17.13 -18.44
CA LYS A 220 4.12 16.57 -19.78
C LYS A 220 5.01 15.34 -19.90
N LEU A 221 6.22 15.36 -19.34
CA LEU A 221 7.11 14.20 -19.33
C LEU A 221 6.47 12.98 -18.64
N TRP A 222 5.78 13.21 -17.52
CA TRP A 222 5.03 12.16 -16.83
C TRP A 222 3.91 11.60 -17.71
N ILE A 223 3.11 12.48 -18.33
CA ILE A 223 1.98 12.07 -19.20
C ILE A 223 2.50 11.27 -20.41
N ASP A 224 3.60 11.71 -21.03
CA ASP A 224 4.20 11.02 -22.18
C ASP A 224 4.71 9.63 -21.78
N ASN A 225 5.32 9.49 -20.59
CA ASN A 225 5.72 8.19 -20.03
C ASN A 225 4.51 7.30 -19.74
N PHE A 226 3.50 7.81 -19.04
CA PHE A 226 2.29 7.06 -18.73
C PHE A 226 1.57 6.56 -20.00
N ILE A 227 1.48 7.40 -21.05
CA ILE A 227 0.86 7.00 -22.31
C ILE A 227 1.71 5.95 -23.03
N THR A 228 3.03 6.02 -22.93
CA THR A 228 3.93 5.00 -23.49
C THR A 228 3.76 3.67 -22.76
N MET A 229 3.75 3.68 -21.42
CA MET A 229 3.46 2.52 -20.58
C MET A 229 2.11 1.86 -20.94
N MET A 230 1.04 2.64 -21.13
CA MET A 230 -0.27 2.10 -21.50
C MET A 230 -0.29 1.41 -22.88
N ARG A 231 0.77 1.57 -23.68
CA ARG A 231 0.97 0.87 -24.95
C ARG A 231 1.78 -0.42 -24.82
N GLU A 232 2.33 -0.71 -23.65
CA GLU A 232 3.01 -1.98 -23.39
C GLU A 232 2.02 -3.14 -23.38
N GLU A 233 2.51 -4.34 -23.74
CA GLU A 233 1.68 -5.53 -23.86
C GLU A 233 1.04 -5.93 -22.53
N GLU A 234 1.74 -5.76 -21.41
CA GLU A 234 1.23 -6.07 -20.07
C GLU A 234 0.03 -5.17 -19.69
N ALA A 235 0.13 -3.85 -19.92
CA ALA A 235 -0.98 -2.92 -19.69
C ALA A 235 -2.18 -3.20 -20.62
N LYS A 236 -1.92 -3.48 -21.91
CA LYS A 236 -2.98 -3.86 -22.86
C LYS A 236 -3.66 -5.16 -22.45
N TYR A 237 -2.89 -6.15 -22.02
CA TYR A 237 -3.37 -7.43 -21.57
C TYR A 237 -4.31 -7.26 -20.37
N TRP A 238 -3.84 -6.51 -19.36
CA TRP A 238 -4.64 -6.20 -18.18
C TRP A 238 -5.94 -5.47 -18.53
N MET A 239 -5.89 -4.45 -19.39
CA MET A 239 -7.09 -3.72 -19.83
C MET A 239 -8.09 -4.63 -20.54
N LYS A 240 -7.61 -5.53 -21.40
CA LYS A 240 -8.45 -6.46 -22.16
C LYS A 240 -9.18 -7.44 -21.24
N LYS A 241 -8.50 -7.95 -20.21
CA LYS A 241 -9.07 -8.88 -19.23
C LYS A 241 -10.02 -8.17 -18.26
N SER A 242 -9.62 -7.02 -17.74
CA SER A 242 -10.36 -6.28 -16.71
C SER A 242 -11.57 -5.53 -17.25
N TYR A 243 -11.47 -5.00 -18.48
CA TYR A 243 -12.50 -4.18 -19.11
C TYR A 243 -12.69 -4.53 -20.59
N PRO A 244 -13.17 -5.74 -20.93
CA PRO A 244 -13.20 -6.24 -22.31
C PRO A 244 -13.97 -5.32 -23.26
N PHE A 245 -15.08 -4.73 -22.81
CA PHE A 245 -15.88 -3.79 -23.61
C PHE A 245 -15.19 -2.44 -23.86
N LEU A 246 -14.42 -1.93 -22.88
CA LEU A 246 -13.68 -0.67 -22.99
C LEU A 246 -12.31 -0.87 -23.63
N SER A 247 -11.79 -2.09 -23.68
CA SER A 247 -10.51 -2.42 -24.33
C SER A 247 -10.50 -2.06 -25.82
N LYS A 248 -11.66 -1.98 -26.49
CA LYS A 248 -11.76 -1.49 -27.87
C LYS A 248 -11.43 0.01 -27.99
N LEU A 249 -11.56 0.77 -26.91
CA LEU A 249 -11.14 2.17 -26.82
C LEU A 249 -9.64 2.30 -26.53
N SER A 250 -8.94 1.25 -26.09
CA SER A 250 -7.47 1.28 -25.94
C SER A 250 -6.78 1.55 -27.28
N ILE A 251 -7.42 1.18 -28.39
CA ILE A 251 -7.02 1.49 -29.77
C ILE A 251 -6.85 3.01 -29.97
N LEU A 252 -7.63 3.84 -29.26
CA LEU A 252 -7.52 5.30 -29.36
C LEU A 252 -6.20 5.83 -28.77
N PHE A 253 -5.63 5.15 -27.77
CA PHE A 253 -4.31 5.48 -27.21
C PHE A 253 -3.14 5.05 -28.12
N LEU A 254 -3.38 4.16 -29.09
CA LEU A 254 -2.37 3.66 -30.04
C LEU A 254 -2.00 4.69 -31.12
N ASN A 255 -2.88 5.66 -31.41
CA ASN A 255 -2.58 6.70 -32.39
C ASN A 255 -1.61 7.73 -31.80
N LYS A 256 -0.37 7.79 -32.34
CA LYS A 256 0.75 8.60 -31.82
C LYS A 256 0.37 10.05 -31.46
N ILE A 257 -0.43 10.74 -32.27
CA ILE A 257 -0.72 12.17 -32.07
C ILE A 257 -2.12 12.39 -31.44
N GLY A 258 -3.14 11.67 -31.91
CA GLY A 258 -4.51 11.81 -31.40
C GLY A 258 -4.73 11.18 -30.02
N GLY A 259 -4.05 10.06 -29.74
CA GLY A 259 -4.13 9.35 -28.47
C GLY A 259 -3.45 10.09 -27.33
N ILE A 260 -2.36 10.82 -27.61
CA ILE A 260 -1.69 11.66 -26.60
C ILE A 260 -2.63 12.77 -26.11
N LYS A 261 -3.22 13.52 -27.03
CA LYS A 261 -4.16 14.61 -26.68
C LYS A 261 -5.41 14.12 -25.97
N LEU A 262 -5.92 12.94 -26.33
CA LEU A 262 -7.09 12.34 -25.67
C LEU A 262 -6.75 11.84 -24.26
N GLY A 263 -5.60 11.19 -24.08
CA GLY A 263 -5.11 10.74 -22.77
C GLY A 263 -4.91 11.92 -21.82
N GLU A 264 -4.28 12.99 -22.30
CA GLU A 264 -4.14 14.25 -21.57
C GLU A 264 -5.51 14.84 -21.17
N LEU A 265 -6.48 14.87 -22.09
CA LEU A 265 -7.83 15.35 -21.82
C LEU A 265 -8.55 14.50 -20.75
N LEU A 266 -8.40 13.18 -20.78
CA LEU A 266 -8.98 12.26 -19.80
C LEU A 266 -8.37 12.47 -18.41
N VAL A 267 -7.04 12.59 -18.32
CA VAL A 267 -6.35 12.91 -17.06
C VAL A 267 -6.86 14.24 -16.50
N ARG A 268 -6.92 15.29 -17.33
CA ARG A 268 -7.47 16.60 -16.94
C ARG A 268 -8.94 16.54 -16.52
N ALA A 269 -9.75 15.68 -17.14
CA ALA A 269 -11.16 15.47 -16.78
C ALA A 269 -11.31 14.73 -15.43
N VAL A 270 -10.47 13.72 -15.17
CA VAL A 270 -10.40 13.03 -13.88
C VAL A 270 -9.98 14.00 -12.77
N MET A 271 -8.98 14.86 -13.01
CA MET A 271 -8.58 15.93 -12.08
C MET A 271 -9.75 16.87 -11.74
N LYS A 272 -10.58 17.23 -12.73
CA LYS A 272 -11.73 18.13 -12.55
C LYS A 272 -12.89 17.47 -11.78
N THR A 273 -13.15 16.19 -12.01
CA THR A 273 -14.21 15.43 -11.33
C THR A 273 -13.86 15.10 -9.87
N ARG A 274 -12.57 14.99 -9.54
CA ARG A 274 -12.05 14.82 -8.17
C ARG A 274 -12.51 15.90 -7.19
N ASN A 275 -12.60 17.15 -7.64
CA ASN A 275 -13.06 18.27 -6.79
C ASN A 275 -14.50 18.10 -6.27
N LEU A 276 -15.28 17.17 -6.85
CA LEU A 276 -16.69 16.96 -6.53
C LEU A 276 -16.97 15.74 -5.64
N LYS A 277 -16.02 14.80 -5.47
CA LYS A 277 -16.25 13.55 -4.71
C LYS A 277 -15.00 13.12 -3.91
N LYS A 278 -14.88 13.60 -2.67
CA LYS A 278 -13.99 13.01 -1.65
C LYS A 278 -14.68 11.80 -1.03
N THR A 279 -14.66 10.64 -1.68
CA THR A 279 -15.22 9.42 -1.09
C THR A 279 -14.12 8.51 -0.59
N ASP A 280 -14.12 8.21 0.71
CA ASP A 280 -13.32 7.13 1.29
C ASP A 280 -13.87 5.78 0.81
N TYR A 281 -13.12 5.10 -0.05
CA TYR A 281 -13.55 3.82 -0.63
C TYR A 281 -13.27 2.63 0.31
N LEU A 282 -12.27 2.73 1.20
CA LEU A 282 -11.97 1.68 2.17
C LEU A 282 -13.04 1.61 3.24
N LYS A 283 -13.49 2.77 3.73
CA LYS A 283 -14.68 2.82 4.59
C LYS A 283 -15.92 2.21 3.92
N LYS A 284 -16.13 2.49 2.63
CA LYS A 284 -17.23 1.86 1.87
C LYS A 284 -17.06 0.35 1.75
N ALA A 285 -15.84 -0.13 1.58
CA ALA A 285 -15.53 -1.56 1.58
C ALA A 285 -15.84 -2.18 2.95
N ALA A 286 -15.40 -1.56 4.05
CA ALA A 286 -15.72 -1.99 5.42
C ALA A 286 -17.24 -2.08 5.66
N ILE A 287 -18.00 -1.06 5.26
CA ILE A 287 -19.48 -1.09 5.35
C ILE A 287 -20.08 -2.27 4.57
N LYS A 288 -19.57 -2.57 3.37
CA LYS A 288 -20.03 -3.72 2.59
C LYS A 288 -19.72 -5.04 3.27
N ILE A 289 -18.53 -5.18 3.86
CA ILE A 289 -18.12 -6.37 4.60
C ILE A 289 -19.01 -6.57 5.83
N PHE A 290 -19.29 -5.52 6.61
CA PHE A 290 -20.22 -5.63 7.75
C PHE A 290 -21.63 -6.07 7.34
N ILE A 291 -22.11 -5.64 6.17
CA ILE A 291 -23.45 -6.00 5.68
C ILE A 291 -23.47 -7.41 5.07
N ASN A 292 -22.39 -7.78 4.37
CA ASN A 292 -22.25 -9.05 3.67
C ASN A 292 -20.79 -9.54 3.73
N PRO A 293 -20.43 -10.32 4.77
CA PRO A 293 -19.06 -10.84 4.93
C PRO A 293 -18.58 -11.69 3.74
N GLU A 294 -19.46 -12.40 3.02
CA GLU A 294 -19.06 -13.16 1.82
C GLU A 294 -18.46 -12.26 0.73
N TRP A 295 -18.84 -10.97 0.70
CA TRP A 295 -18.26 -10.01 -0.24
C TRP A 295 -16.75 -9.85 -0.02
N PHE A 296 -16.24 -10.02 1.20
CA PHE A 296 -14.81 -10.00 1.49
C PHE A 296 -14.07 -11.07 0.67
N PHE A 297 -14.47 -12.34 0.81
CA PHE A 297 -13.81 -13.46 0.14
C PHE A 297 -13.87 -13.38 -1.39
N ASN A 298 -14.96 -12.83 -1.93
CA ASN A 298 -15.09 -12.58 -3.37
C ASN A 298 -14.06 -11.59 -3.92
N ASN A 299 -13.40 -10.80 -3.05
CA ASN A 299 -12.33 -9.87 -3.42
C ASN A 299 -10.93 -10.40 -3.03
N MET A 300 -10.80 -11.59 -2.48
CA MET A 300 -9.51 -12.21 -2.08
C MET A 300 -8.87 -13.06 -3.19
N ASN A 301 -9.21 -12.81 -4.46
CA ASN A 301 -8.61 -13.53 -5.60
C ASN A 301 -7.09 -13.44 -5.55
N GLY A 302 -6.40 -14.54 -5.79
CA GLY A 302 -4.94 -14.57 -5.76
C GLY A 302 -4.33 -14.52 -4.35
N TYR A 303 -5.11 -14.38 -3.27
CA TYR A 303 -4.61 -14.44 -1.89
C TYR A 303 -4.95 -15.76 -1.21
N VAL A 304 -6.19 -16.20 -1.40
CA VAL A 304 -6.72 -17.45 -0.86
C VAL A 304 -7.04 -18.41 -1.99
N ASP A 305 -6.82 -19.70 -1.78
CA ASP A 305 -7.29 -20.72 -2.70
C ASP A 305 -8.79 -20.95 -2.45
N LYS A 306 -9.61 -20.75 -3.49
CA LYS A 306 -11.07 -20.96 -3.39
C LYS A 306 -11.44 -22.43 -3.18
N ALA A 307 -10.55 -23.36 -3.56
CA ALA A 307 -10.74 -24.79 -3.34
C ALA A 307 -10.41 -25.21 -1.90
N ASP A 308 -9.62 -24.40 -1.18
CA ASP A 308 -9.31 -24.62 0.23
C ASP A 308 -10.32 -23.88 1.12
N THR A 309 -11.55 -24.39 1.15
CA THR A 309 -12.63 -23.86 1.99
C THR A 309 -12.44 -24.19 3.47
N THR A 310 -11.38 -24.92 3.84
CA THR A 310 -11.15 -25.38 5.22
C THR A 310 -10.80 -24.23 6.19
N GLY A 311 -10.43 -23.06 5.66
CA GLY A 311 -10.14 -21.84 6.42
C GLY A 311 -11.15 -20.70 6.23
N ILE A 312 -12.27 -20.92 5.53
CA ILE A 312 -13.38 -19.94 5.49
C ILE A 312 -14.07 -20.02 6.86
N GLN A 313 -13.47 -19.37 7.85
CA GLN A 313 -14.10 -19.15 9.14
C GLN A 313 -15.46 -18.52 8.90
N ASP A 314 -16.44 -18.93 9.70
CA ASP A 314 -17.76 -18.31 9.68
C ASP A 314 -17.58 -16.89 10.21
N PHE A 315 -17.44 -15.90 9.31
CA PHE A 315 -17.32 -14.46 9.62
C PHE A 315 -18.66 -13.91 10.15
N ASN A 316 -19.26 -14.64 11.08
CA ASN A 316 -20.47 -14.25 11.74
C ASN A 316 -20.11 -13.17 12.75
N ASP A 317 -20.70 -11.99 12.55
CA ASP A 317 -20.67 -10.89 13.50
C ASP A 317 -19.30 -10.20 13.71
N ILE A 318 -18.64 -9.81 12.61
CA ILE A 318 -17.45 -8.93 12.64
C ILE A 318 -17.77 -7.68 13.50
N GLN A 319 -17.00 -7.43 14.56
CA GLN A 319 -17.16 -6.24 15.42
C GLN A 319 -16.36 -5.04 14.91
N GLY A 320 -15.21 -5.30 14.30
CA GLY A 320 -14.37 -4.24 13.77
C GLY A 320 -13.52 -4.67 12.60
N ILE A 321 -13.16 -3.68 11.79
CA ILE A 321 -12.31 -3.85 10.61
C ILE A 321 -11.13 -2.89 10.68
N VAL A 322 -9.93 -3.42 10.52
CA VAL A 322 -8.68 -2.67 10.44
C VAL A 322 -8.10 -2.77 9.03
N MET A 323 -7.73 -1.64 8.43
CA MET A 323 -7.14 -1.58 7.09
C MET A 323 -5.92 -0.65 7.00
N GLY A 324 -5.19 -0.73 5.90
CA GLY A 324 -4.09 0.15 5.47
C GLY A 324 -4.35 0.74 4.08
N HIS A 325 -3.32 0.86 3.24
CA HIS A 325 -3.35 1.09 1.78
C HIS A 325 -3.52 2.52 1.27
N ASN A 326 -4.39 3.34 1.85
CA ASN A 326 -4.61 4.71 1.35
C ASN A 326 -3.79 5.79 2.09
N HIS A 327 -2.97 5.37 3.06
CA HIS A 327 -2.12 6.20 3.91
C HIS A 327 -2.88 7.27 4.72
N LYS A 328 -4.19 7.12 4.92
CA LYS A 328 -5.02 8.09 5.65
C LYS A 328 -5.50 7.49 6.96
N PRO A 329 -4.82 7.77 8.07
CA PRO A 329 -5.23 7.21 9.35
C PRO A 329 -6.61 7.70 9.73
N GLY A 330 -7.36 6.85 10.42
CA GLY A 330 -8.71 7.18 10.84
C GLY A 330 -9.29 6.14 11.78
N PHE A 331 -10.15 6.60 12.69
CA PHE A 331 -10.96 5.74 13.54
C PHE A 331 -12.40 6.24 13.51
N GLU A 332 -13.33 5.33 13.24
CA GLU A 332 -14.74 5.66 13.15
C GLU A 332 -15.61 4.56 13.76
N LEU A 333 -16.68 4.99 14.45
CA LEU A 333 -17.79 4.13 14.81
C LEU A 333 -18.87 4.19 13.73
N ILE A 334 -19.27 3.04 13.22
CA ILE A 334 -20.21 2.89 12.12
C ILE A 334 -21.44 2.15 12.62
N LYS A 335 -22.60 2.78 12.47
CA LYS A 335 -23.88 2.12 12.75
C LYS A 335 -24.26 1.19 11.61
N ILE A 336 -24.39 -0.11 11.88
CA ILE A 336 -24.84 -1.14 10.94
C ILE A 336 -26.11 -1.77 11.51
N LYS A 337 -27.25 -1.50 10.88
CA LYS A 337 -28.58 -1.89 11.39
C LYS A 337 -28.77 -1.40 12.84
N ASN A 338 -28.79 -2.31 13.81
CA ASN A 338 -29.00 -2.01 15.23
C ASN A 338 -27.69 -2.03 16.05
N ASP A 339 -26.56 -2.36 15.43
CA ASP A 339 -25.27 -2.50 16.11
C ASP A 339 -24.33 -1.35 15.75
N VAL A 340 -23.36 -1.13 16.63
CA VAL A 340 -22.25 -0.19 16.41
C VAL A 340 -20.99 -1.02 16.20
N LYS A 341 -20.35 -0.83 15.06
CA LYS A 341 -19.11 -1.50 14.66
C LYS A 341 -18.00 -0.46 14.57
N PHE A 342 -16.74 -0.86 14.64
CA PHE A 342 -15.62 0.07 14.50
C PHE A 342 -14.82 -0.16 13.22
N TYR A 343 -14.27 0.92 12.67
CA TYR A 343 -13.35 0.89 11.55
C TYR A 343 -12.09 1.68 11.90
N VAL A 344 -10.93 1.08 11.62
CA VAL A 344 -9.62 1.71 11.75
C VAL A 344 -8.92 1.67 10.39
N ASN A 345 -8.36 2.79 9.96
CA ASN A 345 -7.30 2.81 8.98
C ASN A 345 -5.99 3.16 9.70
N CYS A 346 -4.98 2.33 9.55
CA CYS A 346 -3.70 2.48 10.24
C CYS A 346 -2.79 3.56 9.63
N GLY A 347 -3.19 4.19 8.52
CA GLY A 347 -2.38 5.20 7.86
C GLY A 347 -1.12 4.60 7.25
N SER A 348 0.00 5.31 7.37
CA SER A 348 1.31 4.84 6.91
C SER A 348 2.40 5.33 7.84
N TRP A 349 3.55 4.67 7.83
CA TRP A 349 4.77 5.13 8.51
C TRP A 349 5.80 5.66 7.52
N LYS A 350 5.31 6.20 6.38
CA LYS A 350 6.07 6.95 5.39
C LYS A 350 5.81 8.46 5.51
N PRO A 351 6.70 9.30 4.97
CA PRO A 351 6.37 10.69 4.69
C PRO A 351 5.15 10.79 3.79
N VAL A 352 4.31 11.80 4.02
CA VAL A 352 3.15 12.12 3.18
C VAL A 352 3.29 13.55 2.70
N VAL A 353 3.12 13.75 1.39
CA VAL A 353 3.12 15.07 0.75
C VAL A 353 1.68 15.43 0.41
N GLU A 354 1.08 16.31 1.20
CA GLU A 354 -0.30 16.75 0.96
C GLU A 354 -0.38 18.19 0.51
N ARG A 355 -1.33 18.44 -0.39
CA ARG A 355 -1.75 19.79 -0.74
C ARG A 355 -2.62 20.38 0.36
N LYS A 356 -2.23 21.51 0.94
CA LYS A 356 -3.00 22.19 2.00
C LYS A 356 -3.95 23.25 1.43
N SER A 357 -3.44 24.42 1.05
CA SER A 357 -4.22 25.52 0.47
C SER A 357 -3.51 26.14 -0.74
N GLY A 358 -4.28 26.59 -1.73
CA GLY A 358 -3.71 27.08 -2.99
C GLY A 358 -2.89 25.99 -3.68
N ASN A 359 -1.64 26.29 -4.03
CA ASN A 359 -0.69 25.36 -4.64
C ASN A 359 0.43 24.92 -3.66
N ILE A 360 0.20 25.10 -2.36
CA ILE A 360 1.19 24.76 -1.34
C ILE A 360 1.09 23.27 -1.01
N PHE A 361 2.22 22.58 -1.14
CA PHE A 361 2.41 21.20 -0.72
C PHE A 361 3.23 21.18 0.56
N GLN A 362 2.79 20.36 1.50
CA GLN A 362 3.48 20.16 2.75
C GLN A 362 3.81 18.69 2.89
N ARG A 363 5.10 18.38 3.00
CA ARG A 363 5.57 17.09 3.49
C ARG A 363 5.44 17.09 5.01
N TYR A 364 4.92 16.00 5.55
CA TYR A 364 4.92 15.73 6.98
C TYR A 364 5.03 14.23 7.18
N TYR A 365 5.41 13.84 8.38
CA TYR A 365 5.51 12.44 8.76
C TYR A 365 4.52 12.17 9.88
N GLU A 366 3.58 11.27 9.63
CA GLU A 366 2.55 10.87 10.59
C GLU A 366 2.65 9.37 10.80
N VAL A 367 3.10 8.94 11.98
CA VAL A 367 2.98 7.54 12.42
C VAL A 367 1.63 7.37 13.07
N PHE A 368 0.91 6.32 12.71
CA PHE A 368 -0.32 5.93 13.38
C PHE A 368 -0.31 4.45 13.73
N TYR A 369 -0.90 4.13 14.87
CA TYR A 369 -1.12 2.75 15.31
C TYR A 369 -2.44 2.65 16.10
N ALA A 370 -2.98 1.46 16.16
CA ALA A 370 -4.12 1.14 17.02
C ALA A 370 -3.79 -0.04 17.94
N ILE A 371 -4.38 -0.06 19.13
CA ILE A 371 -4.28 -1.16 20.09
C ILE A 371 -5.70 -1.54 20.49
N ALA A 372 -6.08 -2.79 20.24
CA ALA A 372 -7.26 -3.40 20.82
C ALA A 372 -6.89 -4.06 22.14
N ARG A 373 -7.35 -3.47 23.25
CA ARG A 373 -7.27 -4.04 24.59
C ARG A 373 -8.49 -4.89 24.84
N VAL A 374 -8.27 -6.16 25.16
CA VAL A 374 -9.33 -7.13 25.47
C VAL A 374 -9.18 -7.53 26.93
N ASP A 375 -10.22 -7.22 27.72
CA ASP A 375 -10.26 -7.59 29.12
C ASP A 375 -10.75 -9.04 29.31
N ASN A 376 -10.87 -9.49 30.56
CA ASN A 376 -11.33 -10.85 30.86
C ASN A 376 -12.84 -11.04 30.64
N SER A 377 -13.61 -9.97 30.45
CA SER A 377 -15.06 -10.01 30.17
C SER A 377 -15.36 -10.07 28.67
N GLY A 378 -14.37 -9.80 27.82
CA GLY A 378 -14.51 -9.70 26.37
C GLY A 378 -14.81 -8.28 25.89
N GLU A 379 -14.77 -7.29 26.78
CA GLU A 379 -14.90 -5.87 26.39
C GLU A 379 -13.65 -5.43 25.62
N ILE A 380 -13.88 -4.73 24.50
CA ILE A 380 -12.84 -4.24 23.60
C ILE A 380 -12.69 -2.73 23.76
N GLU A 381 -11.53 -2.29 24.21
CA GLU A 381 -11.10 -0.89 24.18
C GLU A 381 -10.17 -0.66 22.98
N ILE A 382 -10.53 0.26 22.09
CA ILE A 382 -9.66 0.67 20.98
C ILE A 382 -8.93 1.96 21.37
N ILE A 383 -7.61 1.87 21.50
CA ILE A 383 -6.73 3.02 21.67
C ILE A 383 -6.05 3.29 20.34
N THR A 384 -6.07 4.54 19.88
CA THR A 384 -5.28 4.99 18.75
C THR A 384 -4.20 5.96 19.23
N GLY A 385 -3.03 5.90 18.59
CA GLY A 385 -1.93 6.81 18.86
C GLY A 385 -1.35 7.32 17.55
N SER A 386 -0.87 8.57 17.57
CA SER A 386 -0.11 9.11 16.45
C SER A 386 1.10 9.94 16.89
N VAL A 387 2.15 9.90 16.08
CA VAL A 387 3.34 10.74 16.22
C VAL A 387 3.52 11.53 14.93
N ASN A 388 3.45 12.85 15.07
CA ASN A 388 3.55 13.78 13.96
C ASN A 388 4.88 14.56 14.05
N ASN A 389 5.76 14.36 13.06
CA ASN A 389 6.99 15.13 12.94
C ASN A 389 6.81 16.22 11.87
N LEU A 390 6.85 17.49 12.30
CA LEU A 390 6.75 18.65 11.43
C LEU A 390 8.12 19.32 11.30
N ARG A 391 8.68 19.37 10.09
CA ARG A 391 9.91 20.14 9.81
C ARG A 391 9.58 21.41 9.02
N LYS A 392 10.11 22.56 9.47
CA LYS A 392 9.86 23.89 8.86
C LYS A 392 10.29 24.02 7.38
N LYS A 393 11.17 23.14 6.88
CA LYS A 393 11.73 23.19 5.51
C LYS A 393 10.93 22.39 4.47
N GLU A 394 9.83 21.76 4.86
CA GLU A 394 9.08 20.79 4.07
C GLU A 394 7.82 21.38 3.40
N VAL A 395 7.82 22.71 3.20
CA VAL A 395 6.74 23.43 2.52
C VAL A 395 7.22 23.84 1.13
N ILE A 396 6.63 23.25 0.11
CA ILE A 396 6.82 23.58 -1.31
C ILE A 396 5.69 24.56 -1.66
N GLY A 397 6.02 25.84 -1.85
CA GLY A 397 5.03 26.93 -1.98
C GLY A 397 5.31 27.89 -3.12
#